data_AF-A0A382BKX0-F1
#
_entry.id   AF-A0A382BKX0-F1
#
_cell.length_a   1.000
_cell.length_b   1.000
_cell.length_c   1.000
_cell.angle_alpha   90.00
_cell.angle_beta   90.00
_cell.angle_gamma   90.00
#
_symmetry.space_group_name_H-M   'P 1'
#
loop_
_entity.id
_entity.type
_entity.pdbx_description
1 polymer ?
#
loop_
_entity_poly.entity_id
_entity_poly.type
_entity_poly.pdbx_seq_one_letter_code
_entity_poly.pdbx_strand_id
1 'polypeptide(L)'
;MKIQDALREISPQRDADGILEILLAPTGISSAGFPYIDQQSYEKFRDTQPHLFMSGMRLLETIDHLCDIGKDASAGPDRDSFFQAADVIRRVILTSVITAPSDLWLLHHVLRAFSVLGLSEILAGGEGLNMEEIKNKYSLDPDAIKIDIQFLCSRGLLRRQDGRFFTTEQALHGNVFITPGIQYAADTSGAIAEAMQHRHAELWQRIFSGETLADNQRAALSSLFTEETGFGRKPAPDPQEAGWVPSWLTIELGYRLLPVVLGLRASGITRKLQVGNYFWPECEKVVGSDLSQGIRELMVLCGAVVLDTSTSNTYGTVTRMGERMFQRGPGPFGIIEAYHAYVVQLPKILTVGKKFLHVSRGSNLVASQIANRVSFRHANDALDQFCHDTGFEFDVFIEHALGHGEATRQRYRRWQETDTSIPLRFVGADLEDEAIQAAIAEHKQGKLPQNMLFVSNADIGKPEVLLVAMDQADIDTNGAVMVVGNGFHEIRKQTASSMTDVFRKYHDAGILLIFTEESGLLAEDVVQTAWNTYHAGFRYVHERSGQVLRPDRDPGEKVTKQPARASWEYCATKAGYILADDYCFRGRTIFPYRPANGRNPAISVNHFCVPGPLAKYLGLSY
;
A
#
# COMPACT_ATOMS: atom_id res chain seq x y z
N MET A 1 -13.63 37.70 -16.94
CA MET A 1 -14.56 36.64 -17.39
C MET A 1 -14.68 35.63 -16.26
N LYS A 2 -15.90 35.15 -15.93
CA LYS A 2 -16.04 34.10 -14.91
C LYS A 2 -15.48 32.79 -15.45
N ILE A 3 -14.98 31.94 -14.56
CA ILE A 3 -14.33 30.68 -14.97
C ILE A 3 -15.29 29.75 -15.74
N GLN A 4 -16.58 29.75 -15.38
CA GLN A 4 -17.60 28.98 -16.10
C GLN A 4 -17.78 29.43 -17.55
N ASP A 5 -17.70 30.74 -17.80
CA ASP A 5 -17.85 31.31 -19.15
C ASP A 5 -16.59 31.00 -19.98
N ALA A 6 -15.41 31.10 -19.37
CA ALA A 6 -14.13 30.79 -20.00
C ALA A 6 -14.02 29.33 -20.48
N LEU A 7 -14.57 28.39 -19.69
CA LEU A 7 -14.45 26.96 -19.94
C LEU A 7 -15.52 26.44 -20.91
N ARG A 8 -16.70 27.07 -20.97
CA ARG A 8 -17.81 26.67 -21.87
C ARG A 8 -17.59 27.08 -23.32
N GLU A 9 -16.82 28.12 -23.60
CA GLU A 9 -16.53 28.56 -24.97
C GLU A 9 -15.51 27.65 -25.71
N ILE A 10 -14.83 26.73 -25.00
CA ILE A 10 -13.60 26.06 -25.49
C ILE A 10 -13.63 24.53 -25.34
N SER A 11 -14.72 23.91 -24.84
CA SER A 11 -14.80 22.44 -24.63
C SER A 11 -15.60 21.71 -25.73
N PRO A 12 -15.00 21.31 -26.87
CA PRO A 12 -15.67 20.48 -27.87
C PRO A 12 -15.49 18.97 -27.63
N GLN A 13 -14.95 18.52 -26.49
CA GLN A 13 -14.66 17.10 -26.22
C GLN A 13 -15.55 16.53 -25.10
N ARG A 14 -16.20 15.38 -25.38
CA ARG A 14 -17.15 14.69 -24.47
C ARG A 14 -16.54 14.35 -23.09
N ASP A 15 -15.24 14.07 -23.03
CA ASP A 15 -14.50 13.78 -21.79
C ASP A 15 -14.25 15.05 -20.94
N ALA A 16 -14.11 16.21 -21.61
CA ALA A 16 -13.92 17.49 -20.93
C ALA A 16 -15.22 17.95 -20.25
N ASP A 17 -16.40 17.69 -20.84
CA ASP A 17 -17.69 18.05 -20.25
C ASP A 17 -17.99 17.26 -18.97
N GLY A 18 -17.61 15.97 -18.93
CA GLY A 18 -17.83 15.09 -17.77
C GLY A 18 -17.00 15.48 -16.55
N ILE A 19 -15.72 15.81 -16.75
CA ILE A 19 -14.83 16.22 -15.66
C ILE A 19 -15.06 17.69 -15.24
N LEU A 20 -15.48 18.55 -16.17
CA LEU A 20 -15.70 19.98 -15.89
C LEU A 20 -16.76 20.19 -14.80
N GLU A 21 -17.84 19.42 -14.81
CA GLU A 21 -18.87 19.50 -13.77
C GLU A 21 -18.32 19.18 -12.38
N ILE A 22 -17.43 18.19 -12.28
CA ILE A 22 -16.75 17.81 -11.03
C ILE A 22 -15.78 18.92 -10.59
N LEU A 23 -15.06 19.54 -11.52
CA LEU A 23 -14.10 20.60 -11.22
C LEU A 23 -14.78 21.91 -10.78
N LEU A 24 -16.02 22.14 -11.21
CA LEU A 24 -16.80 23.32 -10.82
C LEU A 24 -17.55 23.13 -9.49
N ALA A 25 -17.41 21.97 -8.85
CA ALA A 25 -18.07 21.66 -7.59
C ALA A 25 -17.45 22.43 -6.40
N PRO A 26 -18.22 22.66 -5.32
CA PRO A 26 -17.71 23.27 -4.10
C PRO A 26 -16.58 22.45 -3.46
N THR A 27 -15.58 23.16 -2.94
CA THR A 27 -14.43 22.59 -2.22
C THR A 27 -14.38 23.06 -0.77
N GLY A 28 -13.56 22.37 0.03
CA GLY A 28 -13.21 22.83 1.37
C GLY A 28 -11.80 22.41 1.77
N ILE A 29 -11.36 22.85 2.95
CA ILE A 29 -10.05 22.52 3.53
C ILE A 29 -10.27 21.73 4.83
N SER A 30 -9.58 20.61 4.98
CA SER A 30 -9.63 19.79 6.20
C SER A 30 -8.88 20.47 7.35
N SER A 31 -9.10 20.02 8.59
CA SER A 31 -8.33 20.49 9.76
C SER A 31 -6.83 20.27 9.62
N ALA A 32 -6.40 19.31 8.80
CA ALA A 32 -5.00 19.04 8.48
C ALA A 32 -4.48 19.85 7.26
N GLY A 33 -5.25 20.83 6.78
CA GLY A 33 -4.84 21.73 5.69
C GLY A 33 -4.93 21.12 4.29
N PHE A 34 -5.62 19.98 4.12
CA PHE A 34 -5.75 19.34 2.80
C PHE A 34 -7.06 19.73 2.11
N PRO A 35 -7.02 20.11 0.81
CA PRO A 35 -8.24 20.34 0.06
C PRO A 35 -9.04 19.06 -0.12
N TYR A 36 -10.36 19.20 -0.18
CA TYR A 36 -11.30 18.12 -0.47
C TYR A 36 -12.43 18.64 -1.36
N ILE A 37 -13.05 17.73 -2.13
CA ILE A 37 -14.30 17.99 -2.88
C ILE A 37 -15.49 17.41 -2.12
N ASP A 38 -16.71 17.85 -2.42
CA ASP A 38 -17.89 17.24 -1.80
C ASP A 38 -18.05 15.76 -2.20
N GLN A 39 -18.78 15.02 -1.36
CA GLN A 39 -18.93 13.57 -1.53
C GLN A 39 -19.61 13.20 -2.84
N GLN A 40 -20.64 13.93 -3.28
CA GLN A 40 -21.40 13.58 -4.49
C GLN A 40 -20.54 13.78 -5.73
N SER A 41 -19.77 14.87 -5.78
CA SER A 41 -18.82 15.14 -6.87
C SER A 41 -17.71 14.10 -6.92
N TYR A 42 -17.21 13.66 -5.76
CA TYR A 42 -16.25 12.56 -5.73
C TYR A 42 -16.83 11.22 -6.17
N GLU A 43 -18.04 10.86 -5.72
CA GLU A 43 -18.72 9.63 -6.16
C GLU A 43 -18.97 9.66 -7.66
N LYS A 44 -19.39 10.80 -8.20
CA LYS A 44 -19.53 11.00 -9.65
C LYS A 44 -18.21 10.82 -10.38
N PHE A 45 -17.12 11.44 -9.91
CA PHE A 45 -15.78 11.21 -10.45
C PHE A 45 -15.42 9.72 -10.43
N ARG A 46 -15.54 9.10 -9.26
CA ARG A 46 -15.19 7.70 -9.01
C ARG A 46 -15.94 6.75 -9.95
N ASP A 47 -17.24 6.95 -10.13
CA ASP A 47 -18.11 6.00 -10.81
C ASP A 47 -18.24 6.24 -12.30
N THR A 48 -17.84 7.43 -12.80
CA THR A 48 -17.98 7.79 -14.22
C THR A 48 -16.67 8.01 -14.94
N GLN A 49 -15.57 8.34 -14.25
CA GLN A 49 -14.31 8.71 -14.89
C GLN A 49 -13.25 7.60 -14.74
N PRO A 50 -12.82 6.96 -15.83
CA PRO A 50 -11.67 6.07 -15.82
C PRO A 50 -10.38 6.82 -15.49
N HIS A 51 -9.68 6.36 -14.45
CA HIS A 51 -8.52 7.08 -13.92
C HIS A 51 -7.35 6.19 -13.52
N LEU A 52 -7.28 4.99 -14.11
CA LEU A 52 -6.12 4.12 -14.05
C LEU A 52 -5.30 4.23 -15.33
N PHE A 53 -3.98 4.05 -15.21
CA PHE A 53 -3.08 3.87 -16.34
C PHE A 53 -3.23 4.93 -17.45
N MET A 54 -3.26 4.53 -18.72
CA MET A 54 -3.44 5.43 -19.86
C MET A 54 -4.68 6.33 -19.73
N SER A 55 -5.80 5.80 -19.22
CA SER A 55 -7.02 6.60 -19.00
C SER A 55 -6.80 7.70 -17.96
N GLY A 56 -6.08 7.39 -16.87
CA GLY A 56 -5.65 8.38 -15.89
C GLY A 56 -4.70 9.44 -16.46
N MET A 57 -3.80 9.04 -17.36
CA MET A 57 -2.86 9.97 -18.01
C MET A 57 -3.60 10.96 -18.91
N ARG A 58 -4.52 10.47 -19.76
CA ARG A 58 -5.38 11.33 -20.59
C ARG A 58 -6.22 12.27 -19.74
N LEU A 59 -6.78 11.78 -18.63
CA LEU A 59 -7.58 12.62 -17.74
C LEU A 59 -6.74 13.71 -17.07
N LEU A 60 -5.48 13.43 -16.70
CA LEU A 60 -4.55 14.45 -16.21
C LEU A 60 -4.27 15.52 -17.27
N GLU A 61 -4.03 15.12 -18.52
CA GLU A 61 -3.80 16.06 -19.64
C GLU A 61 -5.03 16.96 -19.86
N THR A 62 -6.24 16.39 -19.81
CA THR A 62 -7.49 17.15 -19.88
C THR A 62 -7.60 18.15 -18.73
N ILE A 63 -7.33 17.74 -17.49
CA ILE A 63 -7.38 18.64 -16.32
C ILE A 63 -6.33 19.75 -16.43
N ASP A 64 -5.12 19.43 -16.90
CA ASP A 64 -4.04 20.40 -17.11
C ASP A 64 -4.43 21.42 -18.18
N HIS A 65 -5.01 20.98 -19.30
CA HIS A 65 -5.54 21.86 -20.34
C HIS A 65 -6.65 22.80 -19.82
N LEU A 66 -7.63 22.26 -19.08
CA LEU A 66 -8.70 23.06 -18.46
C LEU A 66 -8.13 24.06 -17.45
N CYS A 67 -7.11 23.66 -16.68
CA CYS A 67 -6.43 24.56 -15.76
C CYS A 67 -5.67 25.68 -16.48
N ASP A 68 -5.06 25.40 -17.63
CA ASP A 68 -4.40 26.42 -18.45
C ASP A 68 -5.39 27.46 -18.95
N ILE A 69 -6.56 27.04 -19.44
CA ILE A 69 -7.67 27.95 -19.80
C ILE A 69 -8.14 28.76 -18.58
N GLY A 70 -8.31 28.09 -17.43
CA GLY A 70 -8.79 28.71 -16.19
C GLY A 70 -7.85 29.75 -15.58
N LYS A 71 -6.56 29.77 -15.97
CA LYS A 71 -5.58 30.75 -15.45
C LYS A 71 -5.97 32.19 -15.78
N ASP A 72 -6.57 32.39 -16.95
CA ASP A 72 -6.98 33.71 -17.46
C ASP A 72 -8.33 34.20 -16.91
N ALA A 73 -9.03 33.36 -16.14
CA ALA A 73 -10.25 33.75 -15.45
C ALA A 73 -9.98 34.74 -14.30
N SER A 74 -10.96 35.59 -14.00
CA SER A 74 -10.86 36.57 -12.92
C SER A 74 -10.73 35.87 -11.55
N ALA A 75 -9.83 36.37 -10.69
CA ALA A 75 -9.64 35.85 -9.33
C ALA A 75 -10.94 35.94 -8.51
N GLY A 76 -11.22 34.91 -7.72
CA GLY A 76 -12.41 34.82 -6.88
C GLY A 76 -12.68 33.40 -6.38
N PRO A 77 -13.66 33.23 -5.47
CA PRO A 77 -13.94 31.95 -4.82
C PRO A 77 -14.16 30.79 -5.80
N ASP A 78 -14.89 31.02 -6.90
CA ASP A 78 -15.18 29.99 -7.90
C ASP A 78 -13.91 29.51 -8.63
N ARG A 79 -12.97 30.42 -8.90
CA ARG A 79 -11.68 30.09 -9.51
C ARG A 79 -10.81 29.30 -8.54
N ASP A 80 -10.77 29.71 -7.27
CA ASP A 80 -9.97 29.05 -6.25
C ASP A 80 -10.51 27.64 -5.96
N SER A 81 -11.83 27.47 -5.88
CA SER A 81 -12.47 26.16 -5.76
C SER A 81 -12.18 25.26 -6.96
N PHE A 82 -12.20 25.79 -8.18
CA PHE A 82 -11.85 25.02 -9.38
C PHE A 82 -10.41 24.47 -9.32
N PHE A 83 -9.43 25.29 -8.97
CA PHE A 83 -8.04 24.84 -8.85
C PHE A 83 -7.85 23.84 -7.69
N GLN A 84 -8.56 24.04 -6.56
CA GLN A 84 -8.56 23.08 -5.47
C GLN A 84 -9.15 21.72 -5.87
N ALA A 85 -10.28 21.71 -6.59
CA ALA A 85 -10.89 20.49 -7.09
C ALA A 85 -9.95 19.76 -8.06
N ALA A 86 -9.34 20.50 -8.99
CA ALA A 86 -8.33 19.97 -9.91
C ALA A 86 -7.16 19.32 -9.16
N ASP A 87 -6.67 19.95 -8.09
CA ASP A 87 -5.58 19.41 -7.28
C ASP A 87 -5.96 18.15 -6.51
N VAL A 88 -7.20 18.07 -6.00
CA VAL A 88 -7.74 16.86 -5.38
C VAL A 88 -7.79 15.71 -6.39
N ILE A 89 -8.37 15.94 -7.57
CA ILE A 89 -8.50 14.90 -8.60
C ILE A 89 -7.13 14.47 -9.14
N ARG A 90 -6.23 15.42 -9.46
CA ARG A 90 -4.84 15.12 -9.85
C ARG A 90 -4.16 14.21 -8.82
N ARG A 91 -4.36 14.51 -7.53
CA ARG A 91 -3.78 13.72 -6.44
C ARG A 91 -4.35 12.31 -6.40
N VAL A 92 -5.65 12.13 -6.63
CA VAL A 92 -6.26 10.80 -6.70
C VAL A 92 -5.65 9.99 -7.85
N ILE A 93 -5.53 10.57 -9.05
CA ILE A 93 -4.92 9.90 -10.22
C ILE A 93 -3.44 9.57 -9.97
N LEU A 94 -2.66 10.53 -9.44
CA LEU A 94 -1.24 10.30 -9.12
C LEU A 94 -1.03 9.35 -7.93
N THR A 95 -2.06 9.12 -7.11
CA THR A 95 -2.02 8.11 -6.05
C THR A 95 -2.36 6.74 -6.63
N SER A 96 -3.32 6.65 -7.55
CA SER A 96 -3.77 5.39 -8.15
C SER A 96 -2.62 4.63 -8.84
N VAL A 97 -1.69 5.34 -9.49
CA VAL A 97 -0.52 4.72 -10.13
C VAL A 97 0.45 4.04 -9.14
N ILE A 98 0.35 4.36 -7.85
CA ILE A 98 1.18 3.79 -6.78
C ILE A 98 0.43 2.71 -6.00
N THR A 99 -0.89 2.82 -5.89
CA THR A 99 -1.71 1.93 -5.05
C THR A 99 -2.36 0.82 -5.85
N ALA A 100 -2.78 1.08 -7.10
CA ALA A 100 -3.52 0.12 -7.91
C ALA A 100 -2.68 -1.09 -8.35
N PRO A 101 -1.41 -0.96 -8.80
CA PRO A 101 -0.68 -2.11 -9.32
C PRO A 101 -0.50 -3.25 -8.31
N SER A 102 -0.29 -2.93 -7.03
CA SER A 102 -0.26 -3.89 -5.92
C SER A 102 -1.54 -4.73 -5.84
N ASP A 103 -2.68 -4.06 -5.86
CA ASP A 103 -3.98 -4.70 -5.74
C ASP A 103 -4.39 -5.44 -7.01
N LEU A 104 -4.08 -4.89 -8.18
CA LEU A 104 -4.30 -5.55 -9.48
C LEU A 104 -3.46 -6.83 -9.60
N TRP A 105 -2.22 -6.81 -9.14
CA TRP A 105 -1.38 -7.99 -9.06
C TRP A 105 -1.97 -9.06 -8.14
N LEU A 106 -2.49 -8.66 -6.97
CA LEU A 106 -3.20 -9.59 -6.07
C LEU A 106 -4.49 -10.14 -6.71
N LEU A 107 -5.28 -9.28 -7.35
CA LEU A 107 -6.52 -9.67 -8.03
C LEU A 107 -6.26 -10.74 -9.09
N HIS A 108 -5.17 -10.63 -9.87
CA HIS A 108 -4.80 -11.65 -10.84
C HIS A 108 -4.65 -13.04 -10.17
N HIS A 109 -3.92 -13.11 -9.04
CA HIS A 109 -3.75 -14.36 -8.30
C HIS A 109 -5.06 -14.88 -7.68
N VAL A 110 -5.89 -14.01 -7.10
CA VAL A 110 -7.18 -14.39 -6.52
C VAL A 110 -8.14 -14.92 -7.60
N LEU A 111 -8.28 -14.20 -8.70
CA LEU A 111 -9.18 -14.58 -9.80
C LEU A 111 -8.72 -15.86 -10.49
N ARG A 112 -7.41 -16.07 -10.62
CA ARG A 112 -6.86 -17.35 -11.08
C ARG A 112 -7.25 -18.49 -10.14
N ALA A 113 -7.11 -18.31 -8.83
CA ALA A 113 -7.52 -19.33 -7.86
C ALA A 113 -9.02 -19.63 -7.93
N PHE A 114 -9.84 -18.59 -8.10
CA PHE A 114 -11.29 -18.74 -8.29
C PHE A 114 -11.61 -19.50 -9.58
N SER A 115 -10.87 -19.25 -10.67
CA SER A 115 -11.03 -19.97 -11.93
C SER A 115 -10.66 -21.45 -11.78
N VAL A 116 -9.52 -21.77 -11.16
CA VAL A 116 -9.08 -23.16 -10.90
C VAL A 116 -10.08 -23.93 -10.03
N LEU A 117 -10.75 -23.24 -9.11
CA LEU A 117 -11.75 -23.83 -8.20
C LEU A 117 -13.18 -23.77 -8.75
N GLY A 118 -13.39 -23.32 -9.99
CA GLY A 118 -14.72 -23.21 -10.62
C GLY A 118 -15.62 -22.10 -10.08
N LEU A 119 -15.11 -21.22 -9.22
CA LEU A 119 -15.89 -20.11 -8.63
C LEU A 119 -16.14 -18.98 -9.62
N SER A 120 -15.23 -18.76 -10.58
CA SER A 120 -15.38 -17.71 -11.58
C SER A 120 -16.60 -17.93 -12.48
N GLU A 121 -16.89 -19.18 -12.87
CA GLU A 121 -18.05 -19.52 -13.71
C GLU A 121 -19.37 -19.19 -13.00
N ILE A 122 -19.46 -19.50 -11.70
CA ILE A 122 -20.62 -19.22 -10.86
C ILE A 122 -20.86 -17.70 -10.76
N LEU A 123 -19.78 -16.94 -10.57
CA LEU A 123 -19.84 -15.48 -10.46
C LEU A 123 -20.16 -14.83 -11.82
N ALA A 124 -19.59 -15.33 -12.92
CA ALA A 124 -19.91 -14.87 -14.26
C ALA A 124 -21.36 -15.18 -14.67
N GLY A 125 -21.90 -16.32 -14.22
CA GLY A 125 -23.30 -16.73 -14.44
C GLY A 125 -24.33 -15.98 -13.58
N GLY A 126 -23.89 -15.17 -12.61
CA GLY A 126 -24.77 -14.37 -11.76
C GLY A 126 -25.44 -15.12 -10.60
N GLU A 127 -25.10 -16.39 -10.35
CA GLU A 127 -25.74 -17.24 -9.32
C GLU A 127 -25.45 -16.77 -7.88
N GLY A 128 -24.33 -16.08 -7.68
CA GLY A 128 -23.88 -15.56 -6.39
C GLY A 128 -23.39 -16.64 -5.41
N LEU A 129 -22.36 -16.30 -4.63
CA LEU A 129 -21.74 -17.20 -3.65
C LEU A 129 -22.43 -17.10 -2.29
N ASN A 130 -22.83 -18.24 -1.73
CA ASN A 130 -23.35 -18.36 -0.37
C ASN A 130 -22.26 -18.89 0.59
N MET A 131 -21.92 -18.10 1.61
CA MET A 131 -20.90 -18.46 2.60
C MET A 131 -21.23 -19.71 3.41
N GLU A 132 -22.52 -20.00 3.62
CA GLU A 132 -22.97 -21.19 4.35
C GLU A 132 -22.76 -22.48 3.53
N GLU A 133 -22.72 -22.37 2.21
CA GLU A 133 -22.53 -23.49 1.29
C GLU A 133 -21.04 -23.78 1.00
N ILE A 134 -20.14 -22.84 1.28
CA ILE A 134 -18.69 -22.91 0.96
C ILE A 134 -18.05 -24.23 1.35
N LYS A 135 -18.25 -24.65 2.61
CA LYS A 135 -17.61 -25.85 3.13
C LYS A 135 -18.18 -27.11 2.50
N ASN A 136 -19.50 -27.22 2.40
CA ASN A 136 -20.18 -28.47 2.04
C ASN A 136 -20.31 -28.66 0.53
N LYS A 137 -20.55 -27.58 -0.22
CA LYS A 137 -20.77 -27.62 -1.68
C LYS A 137 -19.47 -27.51 -2.46
N TYR A 138 -18.53 -26.70 -1.99
CA TYR A 138 -17.29 -26.39 -2.72
C TYR A 138 -16.04 -26.99 -2.06
N SER A 139 -16.15 -27.63 -0.89
CA SER A 139 -15.02 -28.20 -0.15
C SER A 139 -13.90 -27.19 0.14
N LEU A 140 -14.29 -25.94 0.42
CA LEU A 140 -13.35 -24.85 0.70
C LEU A 140 -13.38 -24.46 2.18
N ASP A 141 -12.25 -23.95 2.68
CA ASP A 141 -12.09 -23.36 4.01
C ASP A 141 -12.86 -22.02 4.08
N PRO A 142 -13.92 -21.90 4.91
CA PRO A 142 -14.73 -20.70 5.01
C PRO A 142 -13.98 -19.46 5.49
N ASP A 143 -13.01 -19.63 6.40
CA ASP A 143 -12.23 -18.52 6.95
C ASP A 143 -11.23 -18.03 5.90
N ALA A 144 -10.64 -18.95 5.14
CA ALA A 144 -9.71 -18.60 4.07
C ALA A 144 -10.41 -17.88 2.90
N ILE A 145 -11.55 -18.38 2.41
CA ILE A 145 -12.22 -17.74 1.26
C ILE A 145 -12.84 -16.39 1.62
N LYS A 146 -13.26 -16.21 2.88
CA LYS A 146 -13.82 -14.94 3.36
C LYS A 146 -12.87 -13.77 3.11
N ILE A 147 -11.57 -13.98 3.27
CA ILE A 147 -10.54 -12.96 3.03
C ILE A 147 -10.50 -12.55 1.55
N ASP A 148 -10.56 -13.52 0.62
CA ASP A 148 -10.64 -13.22 -0.83
C ASP A 148 -11.94 -12.50 -1.18
N ILE A 149 -13.08 -12.98 -0.68
CA ILE A 149 -14.38 -12.33 -0.95
C ILE A 149 -14.41 -10.90 -0.43
N GLN A 150 -13.86 -10.64 0.77
CA GLN A 150 -13.77 -9.29 1.32
C GLN A 150 -12.84 -8.39 0.49
N PHE A 151 -11.75 -8.93 -0.05
CA PHE A 151 -10.87 -8.20 -0.96
C PHE A 151 -11.57 -7.86 -2.29
N LEU A 152 -12.27 -8.82 -2.90
CA LEU A 152 -13.07 -8.61 -4.11
C LEU A 152 -14.19 -7.57 -3.87
N CYS A 153 -14.86 -7.63 -2.71
CA CYS A 153 -15.82 -6.59 -2.30
C CYS A 153 -15.18 -5.21 -2.22
N SER A 154 -13.98 -5.13 -1.62
CA SER A 154 -13.27 -3.85 -1.42
C SER A 154 -12.85 -3.18 -2.74
N ARG A 155 -12.77 -3.96 -3.82
CA ARG A 155 -12.45 -3.50 -5.17
C ARG A 155 -13.67 -3.40 -6.08
N GLY A 156 -14.87 -3.41 -5.50
CA GLY A 156 -16.13 -3.22 -6.24
C GLY A 156 -16.49 -4.38 -7.18
N LEU A 157 -15.82 -5.53 -7.07
CA LEU A 157 -16.05 -6.68 -7.93
C LEU A 157 -17.24 -7.51 -7.48
N LEU A 158 -17.45 -7.58 -6.17
CA LEU A 158 -18.58 -8.27 -5.55
C LEU A 158 -19.36 -7.30 -4.66
N ARG A 159 -20.67 -7.53 -4.56
CA ARG A 159 -21.57 -6.88 -3.59
C ARG A 159 -22.29 -7.93 -2.76
N ARG A 160 -22.51 -7.63 -1.48
CA ARG A 160 -23.31 -8.49 -0.60
C ARG A 160 -24.79 -8.13 -0.71
N GLN A 161 -25.62 -9.12 -0.96
CA GLN A 161 -27.08 -8.98 -1.01
C GLN A 161 -27.73 -10.25 -0.44
N ASP A 162 -28.66 -10.10 0.50
CA ASP A 162 -29.42 -11.21 1.11
C ASP A 162 -28.55 -12.37 1.61
N GLY A 163 -27.39 -12.05 2.20
CA GLY A 163 -26.44 -13.04 2.73
C GLY A 163 -25.53 -13.69 1.69
N ARG A 164 -25.75 -13.46 0.39
CA ARG A 164 -24.93 -13.95 -0.72
C ARG A 164 -24.06 -12.84 -1.31
N PHE A 165 -23.04 -13.22 -2.08
CA PHE A 165 -22.13 -12.30 -2.77
C PHE A 165 -22.31 -12.42 -4.28
N PHE A 166 -22.69 -11.32 -4.92
CA PHE A 166 -22.97 -11.25 -6.35
C PHE A 166 -21.96 -10.36 -7.06
N THR A 167 -21.66 -10.69 -8.32
CA THR A 167 -20.87 -9.85 -9.21
C THR A 167 -21.57 -8.52 -9.44
N THR A 168 -20.81 -7.42 -9.45
CA THR A 168 -21.35 -6.10 -9.79
C THR A 168 -21.49 -5.94 -11.30
N GLU A 169 -22.37 -5.05 -11.74
CA GLU A 169 -22.57 -4.76 -13.17
C GLU A 169 -21.27 -4.30 -13.85
N GLN A 170 -20.52 -3.42 -13.18
CA GLN A 170 -19.21 -2.95 -13.66
C GLN A 170 -18.20 -4.09 -13.81
N ALA A 171 -18.18 -5.07 -12.89
CA ALA A 171 -17.29 -6.22 -12.99
C ALA A 171 -17.69 -7.21 -14.10
N LEU A 172 -19.00 -7.34 -14.37
CA LEU A 172 -19.50 -8.10 -15.53
C LEU A 172 -19.09 -7.42 -16.84
N HIS A 173 -19.32 -6.10 -16.98
CA HIS A 173 -18.90 -5.33 -18.15
C HIS A 173 -17.37 -5.37 -18.35
N GLY A 174 -16.61 -5.33 -17.26
CA GLY A 174 -15.15 -5.48 -17.28
C GLY A 174 -14.65 -6.89 -17.57
N ASN A 175 -15.54 -7.87 -17.77
CA ASN A 175 -15.25 -9.28 -17.99
C ASN A 175 -14.30 -9.88 -16.94
N VAL A 176 -14.38 -9.42 -15.69
CA VAL A 176 -13.38 -9.74 -14.65
C VAL A 176 -13.38 -11.23 -14.28
N PHE A 177 -14.56 -11.85 -14.27
CA PHE A 177 -14.74 -13.28 -13.96
C PHE A 177 -14.84 -14.16 -15.21
N ILE A 178 -14.89 -13.54 -16.39
CA ILE A 178 -14.85 -14.23 -17.68
C ILE A 178 -13.40 -14.18 -18.13
N THR A 179 -12.56 -15.02 -17.53
CA THR A 179 -11.18 -15.15 -17.96
C THR A 179 -11.20 -15.57 -19.43
N PRO A 180 -10.56 -14.83 -20.36
CA PRO A 180 -10.43 -15.27 -21.74
C PRO A 180 -9.94 -16.71 -21.76
N GLY A 181 -10.78 -17.58 -22.32
CA GLY A 181 -10.90 -18.97 -21.89
C GLY A 181 -9.64 -19.83 -21.95
N ILE A 182 -9.72 -20.92 -21.20
CA ILE A 182 -9.09 -22.22 -21.49
C ILE A 182 -7.61 -22.40 -21.09
N GLN A 183 -6.73 -21.40 -20.97
CA GLN A 183 -5.29 -21.71 -20.75
C GLN A 183 -4.83 -21.99 -19.30
N TYR A 184 -5.57 -21.64 -18.25
CA TYR A 184 -5.14 -22.00 -16.87
C TYR A 184 -5.64 -23.38 -16.42
N ALA A 185 -6.76 -23.86 -16.98
CA ALA A 185 -7.29 -25.19 -16.73
C ALA A 185 -6.84 -26.20 -17.81
N ALA A 186 -6.54 -25.74 -19.03
CA ALA A 186 -5.94 -26.53 -20.10
C ALA A 186 -4.45 -26.20 -20.31
N ASP A 187 -3.72 -25.82 -19.25
CA ASP A 187 -2.26 -25.88 -19.26
C ASP A 187 -1.82 -27.35 -19.25
N THR A 188 -2.05 -28.04 -20.37
CA THR A 188 -1.61 -29.42 -20.59
C THR A 188 -0.08 -29.53 -20.57
N SER A 189 0.63 -28.39 -20.67
CA SER A 189 2.09 -28.28 -20.67
C SER A 189 2.71 -27.97 -19.31
N GLY A 190 1.95 -27.39 -18.37
CA GLY A 190 2.44 -26.85 -17.10
C GLY A 190 3.26 -25.56 -17.20
N ALA A 191 3.48 -25.00 -18.41
CA ALA A 191 4.44 -23.91 -18.64
C ALA A 191 4.03 -22.58 -17.99
N ILE A 192 2.74 -22.26 -17.94
CA ILE A 192 2.25 -21.04 -17.28
C ILE A 192 2.33 -21.24 -15.76
N ALA A 193 1.98 -22.44 -15.29
CA ALA A 193 2.09 -22.77 -13.87
C ALA A 193 3.56 -22.74 -13.37
N GLU A 194 4.51 -23.18 -14.20
CA GLU A 194 5.95 -23.15 -13.96
C GLU A 194 6.50 -21.72 -14.01
N ALA A 195 6.15 -20.93 -15.03
CA ALA A 195 6.56 -19.53 -15.14
C ALA A 195 6.17 -18.72 -13.90
N MET A 196 4.94 -18.93 -13.40
CA MET A 196 4.44 -18.26 -12.20
C MET A 196 5.09 -18.72 -10.89
N GLN A 197 5.91 -19.77 -10.87
CA GLN A 197 6.73 -20.11 -9.69
C GLN A 197 7.93 -19.18 -9.55
N HIS A 198 8.34 -18.50 -10.64
CA HIS A 198 9.44 -17.56 -10.58
C HIS A 198 9.01 -16.24 -9.96
N ARG A 199 9.85 -15.72 -9.07
CA ARG A 199 9.78 -14.32 -8.63
C ARG A 199 10.20 -13.41 -9.78
N HIS A 200 9.26 -13.01 -10.63
CA HIS A 200 9.55 -12.19 -11.82
C HIS A 200 10.34 -10.90 -11.50
N ALA A 201 10.13 -10.28 -10.34
CA ALA A 201 10.87 -9.09 -9.93
C ALA A 201 12.38 -9.34 -9.82
N GLU A 202 12.79 -10.52 -9.34
CA GLU A 202 14.20 -10.93 -9.23
C GLU A 202 14.80 -11.18 -10.62
N LEU A 203 14.07 -11.85 -11.51
CA LEU A 203 14.52 -12.05 -12.89
C LEU A 203 14.70 -10.72 -13.63
N TRP A 204 13.77 -9.77 -13.44
CA TRP A 204 13.91 -8.42 -13.98
C TRP A 204 15.10 -7.67 -13.40
N GLN A 205 15.33 -7.73 -12.09
CA GLN A 205 16.51 -7.13 -11.46
C GLN A 205 17.80 -7.66 -12.11
N ARG A 206 17.90 -8.97 -12.32
CA ARG A 206 19.09 -9.60 -12.90
C ARG A 206 19.34 -9.10 -14.32
N ILE A 207 18.32 -9.10 -15.19
CA ILE A 207 18.43 -8.53 -16.54
C ILE A 207 18.80 -7.05 -16.50
N PHE A 208 18.11 -6.24 -15.70
CA PHE A 208 18.39 -4.80 -15.63
C PHE A 208 19.77 -4.47 -15.06
N SER A 209 20.38 -5.41 -14.34
CA SER A 209 21.76 -5.31 -13.84
C SER A 209 22.80 -5.81 -14.87
N GLY A 210 22.36 -6.21 -16.07
CA GLY A 210 23.21 -6.69 -17.17
C GLY A 210 23.49 -8.19 -17.15
N GLU A 211 22.78 -8.97 -16.35
CA GLU A 211 22.96 -10.43 -16.29
C GLU A 211 22.23 -11.13 -17.44
N THR A 212 22.89 -12.12 -18.05
CA THR A 212 22.26 -13.05 -18.99
C THR A 212 21.50 -14.14 -18.22
N LEU A 213 20.18 -14.17 -18.35
CA LEU A 213 19.35 -15.23 -17.78
C LEU A 213 19.50 -16.56 -18.55
N ALA A 214 19.25 -17.67 -17.86
CA ALA A 214 19.06 -18.97 -18.51
C ALA A 214 17.82 -18.96 -19.41
N ASP A 215 17.80 -19.82 -20.43
CA ASP A 215 16.74 -19.84 -21.45
C ASP A 215 15.34 -20.04 -20.86
N ASN A 216 15.18 -20.90 -19.85
CA ASN A 216 13.90 -21.12 -19.17
C ASN A 216 13.44 -19.87 -18.39
N GLN A 217 14.36 -19.16 -17.75
CA GLN A 217 14.08 -17.92 -17.02
C GLN A 217 13.71 -16.78 -17.99
N ARG A 218 14.40 -16.70 -19.14
CA ARG A 218 14.07 -15.73 -20.20
C ARG A 218 12.72 -16.05 -20.84
N ALA A 219 12.45 -17.31 -21.14
CA ALA A 219 11.15 -17.76 -21.66
C ALA A 219 10.01 -17.44 -20.69
N ALA A 220 10.22 -17.59 -19.37
CA ALA A 220 9.24 -17.20 -18.35
C ALA A 220 8.93 -15.70 -18.37
N LEU A 221 9.90 -14.83 -18.66
CA LEU A 221 9.65 -13.39 -18.83
C LEU A 221 8.97 -13.07 -20.16
N SER A 222 9.39 -13.71 -21.26
CA SER A 222 8.79 -13.49 -22.58
C SER A 222 7.33 -13.93 -22.63
N SER A 223 6.98 -15.01 -21.92
CA SER A 223 5.60 -15.51 -21.87
C SER A 223 4.62 -14.48 -21.31
N LEU A 224 5.08 -13.54 -20.47
CA LEU A 224 4.25 -12.45 -19.95
C LEU A 224 3.72 -11.54 -21.06
N PHE A 225 4.36 -11.46 -22.23
CA PHE A 225 4.00 -10.50 -23.28
C PHE A 225 3.38 -11.14 -24.52
N THR A 226 2.85 -12.36 -24.41
CA THR A 226 2.22 -13.07 -25.54
C THR A 226 0.72 -12.80 -25.63
N GLU A 227 0.16 -12.89 -26.84
CA GLU A 227 -1.29 -12.82 -27.06
C GLU A 227 -2.05 -13.95 -26.35
N GLU A 228 -1.39 -15.09 -26.13
CA GLU A 228 -1.91 -16.23 -25.37
C GLU A 228 -2.24 -15.84 -23.93
N THR A 229 -1.33 -15.11 -23.27
CA THR A 229 -1.58 -14.54 -21.93
C THR A 229 -2.54 -13.34 -21.93
N GLY A 230 -3.13 -13.01 -23.09
CA GLY A 230 -4.06 -11.90 -23.24
C GLY A 230 -3.39 -10.54 -23.38
N PHE A 231 -2.05 -10.46 -23.39
CA PHE A 231 -1.33 -9.20 -23.58
C PHE A 231 -1.52 -8.68 -25.01
N GLY A 232 -1.78 -7.38 -25.16
CA GLY A 232 -1.98 -6.74 -26.47
C GLY A 232 -3.30 -7.07 -27.17
N ARG A 233 -4.17 -7.94 -26.62
CA ARG A 233 -5.53 -8.15 -27.14
C ARG A 233 -6.28 -6.82 -27.04
N LYS A 234 -6.61 -6.24 -28.20
CA LYS A 234 -7.48 -5.07 -28.25
C LYS A 234 -8.79 -5.47 -27.57
N PRO A 235 -9.25 -4.72 -26.55
CA PRO A 235 -10.60 -4.93 -26.04
C PRO A 235 -11.56 -4.83 -27.22
N ALA A 236 -12.66 -5.60 -27.17
CA ALA A 236 -13.75 -5.39 -28.10
C ALA A 236 -14.06 -3.88 -28.15
N PRO A 237 -14.40 -3.30 -29.31
CA PRO A 237 -14.52 -1.85 -29.51
C PRO A 237 -15.60 -1.17 -28.64
N ASP A 238 -16.22 -1.90 -27.71
CA ASP A 238 -17.31 -1.42 -26.87
C ASP A 238 -17.29 -2.14 -25.50
N PRO A 239 -16.37 -1.75 -24.62
CA PRO A 239 -16.87 -1.26 -23.35
C PRO A 239 -16.29 0.12 -23.13
N GLN A 240 -17.16 1.12 -23.02
CA GLN A 240 -16.78 2.32 -22.27
C GLN A 240 -16.35 1.83 -20.88
N GLU A 241 -15.05 1.78 -20.61
CA GLU A 241 -14.57 1.69 -19.24
C GLU A 241 -15.26 2.84 -18.51
N ALA A 242 -16.05 2.54 -17.50
CA ALA A 242 -16.79 3.53 -16.73
C ALA A 242 -16.32 3.44 -15.28
N GLY A 243 -15.80 4.55 -14.77
CA GLY A 243 -15.42 4.69 -13.37
C GLY A 243 -14.15 3.92 -12.99
N TRP A 244 -14.16 3.36 -11.78
CA TRP A 244 -12.97 2.91 -11.07
C TRP A 244 -12.79 1.39 -11.00
N VAL A 245 -13.84 0.60 -11.23
CA VAL A 245 -13.77 -0.86 -11.14
C VAL A 245 -12.90 -1.38 -12.28
N PRO A 246 -11.88 -2.21 -12.01
CA PRO A 246 -10.91 -2.58 -13.03
C PRO A 246 -11.49 -3.61 -14.01
N SER A 247 -11.16 -3.45 -15.29
CA SER A 247 -11.34 -4.49 -16.31
C SER A 247 -10.32 -5.63 -16.16
N TRP A 248 -10.55 -6.78 -16.78
CA TRP A 248 -9.55 -7.84 -16.85
C TRP A 248 -8.21 -7.34 -17.45
N LEU A 249 -8.27 -6.54 -18.51
CA LEU A 249 -7.08 -5.93 -19.12
C LEU A 249 -6.31 -5.08 -18.10
N THR A 250 -7.01 -4.27 -17.30
CA THR A 250 -6.40 -3.45 -16.25
C THR A 250 -5.69 -4.32 -15.20
N ILE A 251 -6.30 -5.43 -14.80
CA ILE A 251 -5.70 -6.41 -13.87
C ILE A 251 -4.40 -6.99 -14.46
N GLU A 252 -4.43 -7.40 -15.72
CA GLU A 252 -3.28 -7.96 -16.44
C GLU A 252 -2.12 -6.96 -16.60
N LEU A 253 -2.43 -5.67 -16.81
CA LEU A 253 -1.43 -4.59 -16.84
C LEU A 253 -0.75 -4.44 -15.48
N GLY A 254 -1.54 -4.37 -14.39
CA GLY A 254 -0.99 -4.28 -13.03
C GLY A 254 -0.11 -5.47 -12.65
N TYR A 255 -0.54 -6.68 -13.01
CA TYR A 255 0.21 -7.92 -12.79
C TYR A 255 1.61 -7.90 -13.43
N ARG A 256 1.72 -7.38 -14.66
CA ARG A 256 3.01 -7.29 -15.39
C ARG A 256 3.86 -6.10 -14.96
N LEU A 257 3.22 -4.97 -14.67
CA LEU A 257 3.90 -3.72 -14.34
C LEU A 257 4.69 -3.81 -13.03
N LEU A 258 4.08 -4.38 -12.00
CA LEU A 258 4.64 -4.45 -10.65
C LEU A 258 6.06 -5.06 -10.63
N PRO A 259 6.29 -6.28 -11.14
CA PRO A 259 7.61 -6.90 -11.09
C PRO A 259 8.66 -6.16 -11.94
N VAL A 260 8.27 -5.55 -13.08
CA VAL A 260 9.19 -4.76 -13.92
C VAL A 260 9.70 -3.53 -13.15
N VAL A 261 8.80 -2.79 -12.49
CA VAL A 261 9.16 -1.59 -11.72
C VAL A 261 10.05 -1.94 -10.51
N LEU A 262 9.78 -3.07 -9.85
CA LEU A 262 10.65 -3.58 -8.79
C LEU A 262 12.05 -3.94 -9.30
N GLY A 263 12.15 -4.61 -10.45
CA GLY A 263 13.43 -4.90 -11.09
C GLY A 263 14.21 -3.62 -11.41
N LEU A 264 13.57 -2.63 -12.05
CA LEU A 264 14.17 -1.32 -12.32
C LEU A 264 14.64 -0.62 -11.04
N ARG A 265 13.90 -0.77 -9.93
CA ARG A 265 14.29 -0.18 -8.65
C ARG A 265 15.51 -0.87 -8.07
N ALA A 266 15.53 -2.19 -8.04
CA ALA A 266 16.60 -2.99 -7.48
C ALA A 266 17.92 -2.77 -8.24
N SER A 267 17.86 -2.53 -9.56
CA SER A 267 19.01 -2.16 -10.39
C SER A 267 19.38 -0.66 -10.33
N GLY A 268 18.72 0.13 -9.49
CA GLY A 268 19.02 1.56 -9.30
C GLY A 268 18.61 2.48 -10.45
N ILE A 269 17.87 1.98 -11.45
CA ILE A 269 17.50 2.70 -12.68
C ILE A 269 16.40 3.74 -12.41
N THR A 270 15.43 3.41 -11.56
CA THR A 270 14.26 4.30 -11.25
C THR A 270 14.63 5.74 -10.90
N ARG A 271 15.77 5.98 -10.24
CA ARG A 271 16.20 7.34 -9.87
C ARG A 271 16.46 8.25 -11.08
N LYS A 272 16.81 7.67 -12.23
CA LYS A 272 17.08 8.38 -13.49
C LYS A 272 15.83 8.58 -14.35
N LEU A 273 14.74 7.88 -14.03
CA LEU A 273 13.48 7.93 -14.78
C LEU A 273 12.60 9.08 -14.23
N GLN A 274 12.97 10.30 -14.61
CA GLN A 274 12.25 11.54 -14.32
C GLN A 274 11.48 12.00 -15.55
N VAL A 275 10.48 12.87 -15.37
CA VAL A 275 9.65 13.37 -16.48
C VAL A 275 10.51 13.92 -17.61
N GLY A 276 10.20 13.55 -18.85
CA GLY A 276 10.92 13.98 -20.05
C GLY A 276 12.20 13.17 -20.34
N ASN A 277 12.74 12.42 -19.39
CA ASN A 277 13.89 11.56 -19.65
C ASN A 277 13.50 10.37 -20.53
N TYR A 278 14.46 9.88 -21.30
CA TYR A 278 14.26 8.71 -22.16
C TYR A 278 14.20 7.42 -21.33
N PHE A 279 13.10 6.68 -21.50
CA PHE A 279 13.00 5.27 -21.15
C PHE A 279 13.47 4.38 -22.32
N TRP A 280 13.16 4.81 -23.55
CA TRP A 280 13.53 4.13 -24.78
C TRP A 280 14.40 5.04 -25.66
N PRO A 281 15.51 4.55 -26.26
CA PRO A 281 15.92 3.14 -26.43
C PRO A 281 16.79 2.55 -25.30
N GLU A 282 17.00 3.26 -24.20
CA GLU A 282 17.89 2.80 -23.12
C GLU A 282 17.48 1.45 -22.52
N CYS A 283 16.17 1.19 -22.39
CA CYS A 283 15.67 -0.12 -21.93
C CYS A 283 16.04 -1.26 -22.89
N GLU A 284 15.91 -1.05 -24.21
CA GLU A 284 16.22 -2.05 -25.24
C GLU A 284 17.67 -2.53 -25.18
N LYS A 285 18.60 -1.60 -25.01
CA LYS A 285 20.03 -1.88 -24.89
C LYS A 285 20.34 -2.84 -23.73
N VAL A 286 19.53 -2.81 -22.67
CA VAL A 286 19.74 -3.60 -21.45
C VAL A 286 19.04 -4.96 -21.56
N VAL A 287 17.79 -5.00 -22.01
CA VAL A 287 16.96 -6.22 -21.93
C VAL A 287 17.01 -7.08 -23.20
N GLY A 288 17.42 -6.51 -24.33
CA GLY A 288 17.36 -7.14 -25.65
C GLY A 288 16.05 -6.90 -26.39
N SER A 289 16.10 -7.00 -27.72
CA SER A 289 14.98 -6.65 -28.60
C SER A 289 13.71 -7.47 -28.34
N ASP A 290 13.87 -8.74 -27.96
CA ASP A 290 12.81 -9.71 -27.68
C ASP A 290 11.89 -9.30 -26.53
N LEU A 291 12.45 -8.86 -25.40
CA LEU A 291 11.68 -8.44 -24.22
C LEU A 291 11.26 -6.97 -24.29
N SER A 292 12.09 -6.15 -24.94
CA SER A 292 11.97 -4.70 -24.92
C SER A 292 10.67 -4.18 -25.53
N GLN A 293 10.15 -4.83 -26.58
CA GLN A 293 8.88 -4.46 -27.20
C GLN A 293 7.70 -4.59 -26.22
N GLY A 294 7.59 -5.72 -25.53
CA GLY A 294 6.53 -5.97 -24.54
C GLY A 294 6.60 -5.00 -23.37
N ILE A 295 7.80 -4.69 -22.86
CA ILE A 295 8.00 -3.68 -21.81
C ILE A 295 7.59 -2.29 -22.30
N ARG A 296 7.98 -1.91 -23.52
CA ARG A 296 7.62 -0.62 -24.11
C ARG A 296 6.11 -0.46 -24.21
N GLU A 297 5.43 -1.46 -24.76
CA GLU A 297 3.97 -1.47 -24.88
C GLU A 297 3.29 -1.43 -23.51
N LEU A 298 3.79 -2.19 -22.53
CA LEU A 298 3.30 -2.16 -21.15
C LEU A 298 3.43 -0.75 -20.55
N MET A 299 4.60 -0.12 -20.65
CA MET A 299 4.84 1.22 -20.10
C MET A 299 3.96 2.28 -20.76
N VAL A 300 3.70 2.15 -22.06
CA VAL A 300 2.75 3.01 -22.78
C VAL A 300 1.33 2.76 -22.29
N LEU A 301 0.85 1.52 -22.27
CA LEU A 301 -0.51 1.19 -21.81
C LEU A 301 -0.75 1.59 -20.34
N CYS A 302 0.29 1.54 -19.51
CA CYS A 302 0.25 2.01 -18.12
C CYS A 302 0.32 3.54 -17.98
N GLY A 303 0.47 4.29 -19.07
CA GLY A 303 0.61 5.76 -19.07
C GLY A 303 1.93 6.24 -18.46
N ALA A 304 2.90 5.36 -18.26
CA ALA A 304 4.20 5.68 -17.65
C ALA A 304 5.17 6.31 -18.67
N VAL A 305 5.00 5.99 -19.95
CA VAL A 305 5.81 6.47 -21.06
C VAL A 305 4.90 6.91 -22.21
N VAL A 306 5.26 8.01 -22.88
CA VAL A 306 4.68 8.43 -24.16
C VAL A 306 5.71 8.26 -25.26
N LEU A 307 5.24 7.88 -26.46
CA LEU A 307 6.09 7.73 -27.62
C LEU A 307 6.14 9.04 -28.40
N ASP A 308 7.35 9.53 -28.66
CA ASP A 308 7.58 10.60 -29.62
C ASP A 308 7.67 9.98 -31.02
N THR A 309 6.66 10.26 -31.83
CA THR A 309 6.58 9.82 -33.23
C THR A 309 6.95 10.91 -34.22
N SER A 310 7.37 12.10 -33.74
CA SER A 310 7.74 13.24 -34.59
C SER A 310 9.12 13.06 -35.26
N THR A 311 9.96 12.16 -34.73
CA THR A 311 11.27 11.82 -35.27
C THR A 311 11.28 10.47 -35.99
N SER A 312 12.22 10.26 -36.92
CA SER A 312 12.41 8.98 -37.63
C SER A 312 12.75 7.80 -36.70
N ASN A 313 13.19 8.09 -35.47
CA ASN A 313 13.37 7.11 -34.40
C ASN A 313 12.24 7.28 -33.39
N THR A 314 11.56 6.20 -33.02
CA THR A 314 10.55 6.24 -31.95
C THR A 314 11.26 6.30 -30.59
N TYR A 315 11.22 7.46 -29.94
CA TYR A 315 11.70 7.62 -28.56
C TYR A 315 10.54 7.47 -27.58
N GLY A 316 10.83 6.97 -26.38
CA GLY A 316 9.84 6.85 -25.31
C GLY A 316 10.29 7.70 -24.13
N THR A 317 9.52 8.74 -23.80
CA THR A 317 9.82 9.65 -22.69
C THR A 317 8.91 9.39 -21.50
N VAL A 318 9.47 9.49 -20.29
CA VAL A 318 8.75 9.29 -19.04
C VAL A 318 7.73 10.40 -18.81
N THR A 319 6.50 10.02 -18.44
CA THR A 319 5.41 10.96 -18.09
C THR A 319 5.45 11.33 -16.61
N ARG A 320 4.62 12.30 -16.20
CA ARG A 320 4.40 12.64 -14.78
C ARG A 320 3.90 11.44 -13.95
N MET A 321 3.01 10.62 -14.53
CA MET A 321 2.56 9.38 -13.88
C MET A 321 3.70 8.35 -13.79
N GLY A 322 4.51 8.23 -14.86
CA GLY A 322 5.67 7.37 -14.89
C GLY A 322 6.69 7.72 -13.82
N GLU A 323 7.10 8.99 -13.72
CA GLU A 323 8.01 9.44 -12.66
C GLU A 323 7.43 9.13 -11.28
N ARG A 324 6.16 9.48 -11.04
CA ARG A 324 5.50 9.21 -9.76
C ARG A 324 5.54 7.72 -9.40
N MET A 325 5.25 6.85 -10.36
CA MET A 325 5.32 5.41 -10.21
C MET A 325 6.74 4.93 -9.94
N PHE A 326 7.75 5.34 -10.71
CA PHE A 326 9.14 4.89 -10.53
C PHE A 326 9.72 5.35 -9.19
N GLN A 327 9.36 6.55 -8.72
CA GLN A 327 9.89 7.09 -7.46
C GLN A 327 9.19 6.53 -6.22
N ARG A 328 7.88 6.26 -6.30
CA ARG A 328 7.06 5.93 -5.12
C ARG A 328 6.41 4.55 -5.15
N GLY A 329 6.17 3.99 -6.33
CA GLY A 329 5.64 2.63 -6.54
C GLY A 329 6.42 1.52 -5.84
N PRO A 330 7.78 1.50 -5.89
CA PRO A 330 8.54 0.36 -5.37
C PRO A 330 8.32 0.02 -3.89
N GLY A 331 7.94 0.99 -3.05
CA GLY A 331 7.63 0.75 -1.64
C GLY A 331 6.44 -0.21 -1.46
N PRO A 332 5.20 0.21 -1.80
CA PRO A 332 4.02 -0.66 -1.72
C PRO A 332 4.10 -1.88 -2.63
N PHE A 333 4.77 -1.81 -3.78
CA PHE A 333 4.93 -2.97 -4.67
C PHE A 333 5.75 -4.07 -4.00
N GLY A 334 6.87 -3.70 -3.35
CA GLY A 334 7.76 -4.65 -2.70
C GLY A 334 7.12 -5.34 -1.48
N ILE A 335 6.35 -4.58 -0.69
CA ILE A 335 5.59 -5.12 0.45
C ILE A 335 4.64 -6.22 -0.02
N ILE A 336 3.95 -6.04 -1.15
CA ILE A 336 2.99 -6.99 -1.67
C ILE A 336 3.66 -8.16 -2.41
N GLU A 337 4.69 -7.90 -3.22
CA GLU A 337 5.44 -8.96 -3.92
C GLU A 337 6.08 -9.94 -2.94
N ALA A 338 6.47 -9.49 -1.74
CA ALA A 338 7.01 -10.37 -0.70
C ALA A 338 6.07 -11.55 -0.36
N TYR A 339 4.76 -11.42 -0.62
CA TYR A 339 3.76 -12.46 -0.46
C TYR A 339 3.60 -13.41 -1.67
N HIS A 340 4.44 -13.30 -2.70
CA HIS A 340 4.37 -14.14 -3.91
C HIS A 340 4.26 -15.64 -3.61
N ALA A 341 5.16 -16.18 -2.79
CA ALA A 341 5.14 -17.60 -2.42
C ALA A 341 3.84 -18.01 -1.67
N TYR A 342 3.13 -17.06 -1.09
CA TYR A 342 1.82 -17.30 -0.49
C TYR A 342 0.70 -17.28 -1.53
N VAL A 343 0.66 -16.25 -2.40
CA VAL A 343 -0.45 -16.07 -3.34
C VAL A 343 -0.46 -17.08 -4.50
N VAL A 344 0.70 -17.64 -4.86
CA VAL A 344 0.75 -18.74 -5.85
C VAL A 344 0.14 -20.05 -5.32
N GLN A 345 0.02 -20.20 -4.00
CA GLN A 345 -0.54 -21.39 -3.34
C GLN A 345 -2.03 -21.24 -2.99
N LEU A 346 -2.70 -20.16 -3.44
CA LEU A 346 -4.10 -19.87 -3.05
C LEU A 346 -5.07 -21.04 -3.26
N PRO A 347 -5.08 -21.77 -4.40
CA PRO A 347 -5.97 -22.92 -4.56
C PRO A 347 -5.81 -23.97 -3.46
N LYS A 348 -4.56 -24.23 -3.03
CA LYS A 348 -4.25 -25.15 -1.94
C LYS A 348 -4.68 -24.58 -0.59
N ILE A 349 -4.39 -23.31 -0.33
CA ILE A 349 -4.81 -22.63 0.91
C ILE A 349 -6.33 -22.69 1.09
N LEU A 350 -7.08 -22.47 0.00
CA LEU A 350 -8.54 -22.46 0.02
C LEU A 350 -9.14 -23.85 0.23
N THR A 351 -8.44 -24.93 -0.12
CA THR A 351 -8.95 -26.31 -0.02
C THR A 351 -8.49 -27.02 1.26
N VAL A 352 -7.21 -26.89 1.64
CA VAL A 352 -6.62 -27.62 2.79
C VAL A 352 -6.31 -26.72 3.98
N GLY A 353 -6.46 -25.40 3.85
CA GLY A 353 -6.15 -24.43 4.89
C GLY A 353 -4.66 -24.10 5.02
N LYS A 354 -4.36 -23.00 5.73
CA LYS A 354 -3.02 -22.41 5.84
C LYS A 354 -2.00 -23.25 6.63
N LYS A 355 -2.46 -24.15 7.51
CA LYS A 355 -1.60 -24.87 8.48
C LYS A 355 -0.52 -25.76 7.84
N PHE A 356 -0.65 -26.07 6.54
CA PHE A 356 0.22 -26.98 5.81
C PHE A 356 1.20 -26.29 4.86
N LEU A 357 1.36 -24.97 4.95
CA LEU A 357 2.22 -24.19 4.06
C LEU A 357 3.20 -23.34 4.88
N HIS A 358 4.49 -23.62 4.70
CA HIS A 358 5.60 -22.82 5.22
C HIS A 358 6.09 -21.89 4.10
N VAL A 359 6.10 -20.57 4.36
CA VAL A 359 6.54 -19.56 3.38
C VAL A 359 7.56 -18.65 4.07
N SER A 360 8.78 -18.60 3.55
CA SER A 360 9.86 -17.71 4.04
C SER A 360 9.61 -16.25 3.62
N ARG A 361 9.87 -15.30 4.53
CA ARG A 361 9.53 -13.86 4.41
C ARG A 361 10.74 -12.93 4.18
N GLY A 362 11.95 -13.45 3.97
CA GLY A 362 13.19 -12.68 4.02
C GLY A 362 13.26 -11.43 3.10
N SER A 363 12.57 -11.42 1.95
CA SER A 363 12.57 -10.27 1.03
C SER A 363 11.71 -9.08 1.48
N ASN A 364 10.80 -9.27 2.44
CA ASN A 364 9.92 -8.20 2.94
C ASN A 364 10.69 -7.14 3.77
N LEU A 365 11.78 -7.56 4.43
CA LEU A 365 12.54 -6.75 5.39
C LEU A 365 13.10 -5.46 4.75
N VAL A 366 13.74 -5.56 3.58
CA VAL A 366 14.37 -4.41 2.90
C VAL A 366 13.33 -3.42 2.36
N ALA A 367 12.23 -3.93 1.78
CA ALA A 367 11.18 -3.10 1.20
C ALA A 367 10.42 -2.31 2.28
N SER A 368 10.08 -2.95 3.39
CA SER A 368 9.39 -2.34 4.54
C SER A 368 10.22 -1.21 5.16
N GLN A 369 11.54 -1.40 5.33
CA GLN A 369 12.38 -0.36 5.93
C GLN A 369 12.57 0.87 5.05
N ILE A 370 12.68 0.69 3.72
CA ILE A 370 12.73 1.82 2.79
C ILE A 370 11.42 2.60 2.85
N ALA A 371 10.28 1.92 2.97
CA ALA A 371 8.98 2.55 3.13
C ALA A 371 8.89 3.34 4.46
N ASN A 372 9.42 2.78 5.55
CA ASN A 372 9.27 3.34 6.90
C ASN A 372 10.32 4.38 7.28
N ARG A 373 11.36 4.60 6.45
CA ARG A 373 12.45 5.54 6.72
C ARG A 373 11.99 6.96 7.08
N VAL A 374 10.95 7.46 6.40
CA VAL A 374 10.38 8.79 6.68
C VAL A 374 9.63 8.79 8.01
N SER A 375 8.87 7.73 8.29
CA SER A 375 8.14 7.57 9.55
C SER A 375 9.08 7.52 10.75
N PHE A 376 10.20 6.79 10.64
CA PHE A 376 11.24 6.78 11.68
C PHE A 376 11.87 8.16 11.89
N ARG A 377 11.99 8.97 10.84
CA ARG A 377 12.46 10.35 10.97
C ARG A 377 11.47 11.18 11.77
N HIS A 378 10.19 11.14 11.42
CA HIS A 378 9.15 11.86 12.15
C HIS A 378 9.06 11.41 13.61
N ALA A 379 9.22 10.11 13.91
CA ALA A 379 9.26 9.62 15.28
C ALA A 379 10.45 10.17 16.06
N ASN A 380 11.63 10.25 15.43
CA ASN A 380 12.79 10.86 16.06
C ASN A 380 12.65 12.39 16.22
N ASP A 381 12.05 13.08 15.24
CA ASP A 381 11.76 14.52 15.32
C ASP A 381 10.78 14.83 16.46
N ALA A 382 9.73 14.02 16.58
CA ALA A 382 8.75 14.13 17.66
C ALA A 382 9.39 13.88 19.03
N LEU A 383 10.30 12.91 19.13
CA LEU A 383 11.03 12.66 20.38
C LEU A 383 11.95 13.84 20.75
N ASP A 384 12.63 14.44 19.77
CA ASP A 384 13.50 15.61 20.02
C ASP A 384 12.67 16.80 20.52
N GLN A 385 11.53 17.05 19.87
CA GLN A 385 10.60 18.10 20.28
C GLN A 385 10.04 17.82 21.68
N PHE A 386 9.67 16.57 21.98
CA PHE A 386 9.19 16.17 23.30
C PHE A 386 10.23 16.42 24.40
N CYS A 387 11.49 16.04 24.16
CA CYS A 387 12.57 16.29 25.12
C CYS A 387 12.79 17.79 25.33
N HIS A 388 12.74 18.58 24.25
CA HIS A 388 12.87 20.04 24.32
C HIS A 388 11.74 20.70 25.13
N ASP A 389 10.49 20.34 24.86
CA ASP A 389 9.32 20.99 25.44
C ASP A 389 9.08 20.59 26.90
N THR A 390 9.44 19.36 27.28
CA THR A 390 9.14 18.80 28.61
C THR A 390 10.35 18.73 29.54
N GLY A 391 11.57 18.88 29.01
CA GLY A 391 12.81 18.63 29.75
C GLY A 391 13.04 17.14 30.07
N PHE A 392 12.32 16.23 29.40
CA PHE A 392 12.52 14.79 29.55
C PHE A 392 13.89 14.37 29.03
N GLU A 393 14.63 13.62 29.83
CA GLU A 393 15.91 13.01 29.48
C GLU A 393 15.77 11.48 29.49
N PHE A 394 16.45 10.81 28.56
CA PHE A 394 16.50 9.36 28.47
C PHE A 394 17.92 8.88 28.11
N ASP A 395 18.28 7.71 28.61
CA ASP A 395 19.58 7.07 28.41
C ASP A 395 19.47 5.68 27.77
N VAL A 396 18.25 5.25 27.41
CA VAL A 396 17.97 3.98 26.72
C VAL A 396 17.06 4.20 25.52
N PHE A 397 17.54 3.81 24.33
CA PHE A 397 16.78 3.79 23.09
C PHE A 397 16.62 2.37 22.55
N ILE A 398 15.38 1.94 22.33
CA ILE A 398 15.03 0.58 21.91
C ILE A 398 14.38 0.67 20.52
N GLU A 399 14.90 -0.08 19.55
CA GLU A 399 14.17 -0.38 18.31
C GLU A 399 13.70 -1.84 18.36
N HIS A 400 12.39 -2.02 18.47
CA HIS A 400 11.75 -3.33 18.49
C HIS A 400 11.11 -3.61 17.12
N ALA A 401 11.29 -4.83 16.60
CA ALA A 401 11.18 -5.13 15.16
C ALA A 401 12.27 -4.40 14.37
N LEU A 402 13.51 -4.68 14.75
CA LEU A 402 14.74 -4.02 14.33
C LEU A 402 14.95 -4.01 12.81
N GLY A 403 14.74 -5.13 12.11
CA GLY A 403 15.20 -5.29 10.72
C GLY A 403 16.70 -4.95 10.57
N HIS A 404 17.10 -4.02 9.68
CA HIS A 404 18.46 -3.48 9.58
C HIS A 404 18.76 -2.26 10.50
N GLY A 405 17.91 -1.93 11.47
CA GLY A 405 18.14 -0.86 12.46
C GLY A 405 18.07 0.57 11.94
N GLU A 406 17.08 0.93 11.10
CA GLU A 406 17.00 2.30 10.54
C GLU A 406 16.63 3.34 11.59
N ALA A 407 15.77 3.04 12.57
CA ALA A 407 15.42 4.01 13.62
C ALA A 407 16.63 4.30 14.52
N THR A 408 17.32 3.23 14.92
CA THR A 408 18.55 3.26 15.72
C THR A 408 19.65 4.04 14.99
N ARG A 409 19.85 3.78 13.69
CA ARG A 409 20.82 4.51 12.87
C ARG A 409 20.55 6.00 12.85
N GLN A 410 19.28 6.41 12.70
CA GLN A 410 18.91 7.83 12.70
C GLN A 410 19.14 8.46 14.08
N ARG A 411 18.73 7.79 15.17
CA ARG A 411 18.94 8.26 16.54
C ARG A 411 20.42 8.37 16.90
N TYR A 412 21.22 7.37 16.53
CA TYR A 412 22.66 7.35 16.79
C TYR A 412 23.38 8.55 16.17
N ARG A 413 23.07 8.87 14.90
CA ARG A 413 23.64 10.05 14.24
C ARG A 413 23.31 11.34 14.97
N ARG A 414 22.05 11.51 15.40
CA ARG A 414 21.64 12.70 16.18
C ARG A 414 22.38 12.79 17.51
N TRP A 415 22.50 11.66 18.23
CA TRP A 415 23.23 11.62 19.49
C TRP A 415 24.73 11.96 19.33
N GLN A 416 25.35 11.54 18.22
CA GLN A 416 26.74 11.93 17.90
C GLN A 416 26.92 13.41 17.60
N GLU A 417 25.84 14.10 17.18
CA GLU A 417 25.82 15.53 16.88
C GLU A 417 25.51 16.39 18.12
N THR A 418 25.02 15.80 19.21
CA THR A 418 24.69 16.54 20.44
C THR A 418 25.85 16.55 21.43
N ASP A 419 26.07 17.71 22.08
CA ASP A 419 27.09 17.90 23.11
C ASP A 419 26.63 17.36 24.49
N THR A 420 25.89 16.25 24.49
CA THR A 420 25.32 15.65 25.71
C THR A 420 26.35 14.78 26.43
N SER A 421 26.45 14.95 27.75
CA SER A 421 27.26 14.08 28.61
C SER A 421 26.55 12.78 29.00
N ILE A 422 25.28 12.61 28.64
CA ILE A 422 24.48 11.43 28.99
C ILE A 422 24.82 10.29 28.01
N PRO A 423 25.39 9.17 28.48
CA PRO A 423 25.65 8.02 27.62
C PRO A 423 24.33 7.38 27.21
N LEU A 424 24.07 7.27 25.90
CA LEU A 424 22.88 6.60 25.38
C LEU A 424 23.18 5.13 25.08
N ARG A 425 22.45 4.21 25.73
CA ARG A 425 22.46 2.78 25.42
C ARG A 425 21.43 2.46 24.33
N PHE A 426 21.78 1.55 23.44
CA PHE A 426 20.94 1.15 22.33
C PHE A 426 20.57 -0.33 22.45
N VAL A 427 19.32 -0.67 22.19
CA VAL A 427 18.82 -2.05 22.18
C VAL A 427 18.10 -2.31 20.87
N GLY A 428 18.48 -3.37 20.17
CA GLY A 428 17.79 -3.85 18.99
C GLY A 428 17.20 -5.22 19.22
N ALA A 429 15.88 -5.34 19.07
CA ALA A 429 15.15 -6.56 19.36
C ALA A 429 14.31 -6.99 18.17
N ASP A 430 14.37 -8.28 17.82
CA ASP A 430 13.60 -8.85 16.72
C ASP A 430 13.27 -10.33 16.97
N LEU A 431 12.16 -10.77 16.40
CA LEU A 431 11.73 -12.16 16.43
C LEU A 431 12.48 -12.99 15.40
N GLU A 432 12.76 -12.41 14.22
CA GLU A 432 13.35 -13.12 13.10
C GLU A 432 14.89 -13.07 13.18
N ASP A 433 15.54 -14.23 13.16
CA ASP A 433 16.99 -14.33 13.28
C ASP A 433 17.70 -13.63 12.11
N GLU A 434 17.13 -13.69 10.90
CA GLU A 434 17.67 -13.02 9.72
C GLU A 434 17.77 -11.50 9.91
N ALA A 435 16.80 -10.89 10.58
CA ALA A 435 16.81 -9.46 10.89
C ALA A 435 17.95 -9.12 11.86
N ILE A 436 18.11 -9.90 12.93
CA ILE A 436 19.22 -9.74 13.87
C ILE A 436 20.57 -9.89 13.17
N GLN A 437 20.75 -10.91 12.33
CA GLN A 437 22.01 -11.10 11.60
C GLN A 437 22.29 -9.95 10.63
N ALA A 438 21.28 -9.42 9.96
CA ALA A 438 21.40 -8.27 9.08
C ALA A 438 21.82 -7.00 9.86
N ALA A 439 21.24 -6.75 11.03
CA ALA A 439 21.63 -5.66 11.90
C ALA A 439 23.05 -5.83 12.46
N ILE A 440 23.45 -7.04 12.86
CA ILE A 440 24.82 -7.34 13.29
C ILE A 440 25.81 -7.07 12.14
N ALA A 441 25.47 -7.39 10.90
CA ALA A 441 26.32 -7.07 9.74
C ALA A 441 26.48 -5.55 9.54
N GLU A 442 25.41 -4.77 9.74
CA GLU A 442 25.45 -3.30 9.69
C GLU A 442 26.25 -2.70 10.87
N HIS A 443 26.14 -3.30 12.06
CA HIS A 443 26.92 -2.96 13.25
C HIS A 443 28.42 -3.17 13.05
N LYS A 444 28.82 -4.31 12.48
CA LYS A 444 30.21 -4.61 12.10
C LYS A 444 30.78 -3.62 11.07
N GLN A 445 29.91 -3.01 10.26
CA GLN A 445 30.30 -1.96 9.29
C GLN A 445 30.35 -0.56 9.92
N GLY A 446 30.14 -0.42 11.22
CA GLY A 446 30.14 0.87 11.92
C GLY A 446 28.90 1.73 11.64
N LYS A 447 27.86 1.16 11.02
CA LYS A 447 26.64 1.90 10.67
C LYS A 447 25.61 1.94 11.82
N LEU A 448 25.81 1.13 12.86
CA LEU A 448 25.02 1.11 14.09
C LEU A 448 25.94 1.35 15.32
N PRO A 449 25.38 1.78 16.47
CA PRO A 449 26.14 2.03 17.70
C PRO A 449 26.95 0.82 18.17
N GLN A 450 28.20 1.02 18.57
CA GLN A 450 29.06 -0.09 19.02
C GLN A 450 28.62 -0.68 20.37
N ASN A 451 27.97 0.12 21.22
CA ASN A 451 27.46 -0.25 22.54
C ASN A 451 26.04 -0.86 22.51
N MET A 452 25.59 -1.37 21.36
CA MET A 452 24.24 -1.87 21.16
C MET A 452 24.07 -3.31 21.70
N LEU A 453 22.99 -3.54 22.45
CA LEU A 453 22.52 -4.89 22.84
C LEU A 453 21.60 -5.45 21.76
N PHE A 454 21.87 -6.66 21.28
CA PHE A 454 20.99 -7.40 20.37
C PHE A 454 20.21 -8.46 21.13
N VAL A 455 18.88 -8.46 20.97
CA VAL A 455 17.98 -9.44 21.58
C VAL A 455 17.27 -10.25 20.50
N SER A 456 17.68 -11.50 20.33
CA SER A 456 17.04 -12.47 19.42
C SER A 456 15.78 -13.08 20.03
N ASN A 457 14.90 -13.61 19.18
CA ASN A 457 13.63 -14.24 19.57
C ASN A 457 12.68 -13.30 20.36
N ALA A 458 12.87 -11.99 20.23
CA ALA A 458 12.04 -10.99 20.89
C ALA A 458 10.75 -10.76 20.08
N ASP A 459 9.67 -11.41 20.50
CA ASP A 459 8.33 -11.19 19.93
C ASP A 459 7.72 -9.92 20.55
N ILE A 460 7.34 -8.94 19.71
CA ILE A 460 6.68 -7.70 20.15
C ILE A 460 5.34 -7.97 20.87
N GLY A 461 4.73 -9.13 20.64
CA GLY A 461 3.54 -9.58 21.38
C GLY A 461 3.85 -10.23 22.73
N LYS A 462 5.13 -10.44 23.07
CA LYS A 462 5.61 -11.06 24.31
C LYS A 462 6.80 -10.28 24.86
N PRO A 463 6.55 -9.13 25.49
CA PRO A 463 7.61 -8.20 25.93
C PRO A 463 8.63 -8.80 26.89
N GLU A 464 8.31 -9.92 27.55
CA GLU A 464 9.13 -10.54 28.58
C GLU A 464 10.54 -10.88 28.10
N VAL A 465 10.69 -11.33 26.86
CA VAL A 465 12.01 -11.71 26.32
C VAL A 465 12.93 -10.50 26.26
N LEU A 466 12.43 -9.37 25.79
CA LEU A 466 13.16 -8.11 25.76
C LEU A 466 13.49 -7.63 27.18
N LEU A 467 12.48 -7.58 28.05
CA LEU A 467 12.64 -7.04 29.40
C LEU A 467 13.63 -7.86 30.24
N VAL A 468 13.58 -9.19 30.15
CA VAL A 468 14.55 -10.07 30.83
C VAL A 468 15.97 -9.87 30.28
N ALA A 469 16.13 -9.70 28.97
CA ALA A 469 17.45 -9.46 28.38
C ALA A 469 18.03 -8.11 28.80
N MET A 470 17.19 -7.08 28.95
CA MET A 470 17.61 -5.77 29.44
C MET A 470 18.03 -5.82 30.92
N ASP A 471 17.25 -6.49 31.76
CA ASP A 471 17.57 -6.71 33.19
C ASP A 471 18.91 -7.46 33.35
N GLN A 472 19.13 -8.53 32.58
CA GLN A 472 20.38 -9.28 32.58
C GLN A 472 21.58 -8.45 32.11
N ALA A 473 21.35 -7.42 31.28
CA ALA A 473 22.37 -6.51 30.79
C ALA A 473 22.56 -5.27 31.69
N ASP A 474 21.88 -5.22 32.85
CA ASP A 474 21.90 -4.10 33.78
C ASP A 474 21.53 -2.78 33.06
N ILE A 475 20.45 -2.83 32.28
CA ILE A 475 19.84 -1.70 31.58
C ILE A 475 18.52 -1.39 32.28
N ASP A 476 18.44 -0.23 32.93
CA ASP A 476 17.18 0.25 33.52
C ASP A 476 16.17 0.51 32.41
N THR A 477 14.99 -0.08 32.53
CA THR A 477 13.91 0.15 31.59
C THR A 477 13.20 1.46 31.86
N ASN A 478 13.22 1.99 33.10
CA ASN A 478 12.49 3.19 33.48
C ASN A 478 12.87 4.39 32.61
N GLY A 479 11.89 4.94 31.88
CA GLY A 479 12.14 6.08 30.98
C GLY A 479 12.83 5.69 29.67
N ALA A 480 12.99 4.39 29.39
CA ALA A 480 13.44 3.94 28.07
C ALA A 480 12.44 4.40 26.99
N VAL A 481 12.98 4.78 25.84
CA VAL A 481 12.18 5.13 24.67
C VAL A 481 12.21 3.99 23.69
N MET A 482 11.04 3.41 23.44
CA MET A 482 10.87 2.31 22.49
C MET A 482 10.21 2.79 21.22
N VAL A 483 10.84 2.53 20.08
CA VAL A 483 10.31 2.81 18.74
C VAL A 483 9.95 1.49 18.07
N VAL A 484 8.73 1.44 17.53
CA VAL A 484 8.21 0.27 16.81
C VAL A 484 7.63 0.72 15.47
N GLY A 485 8.26 0.27 14.37
CA GLY A 485 7.79 0.57 13.01
C GLY A 485 6.91 -0.54 12.46
N ASN A 486 5.59 -0.32 12.32
CA ASN A 486 4.62 -1.29 11.80
C ASN A 486 4.59 -2.69 12.45
N GLY A 487 5.38 -2.92 13.51
CA GLY A 487 5.52 -4.23 14.16
C GLY A 487 4.28 -4.68 14.95
N PHE A 488 3.47 -3.77 15.47
CA PHE A 488 2.28 -4.14 16.26
C PHE A 488 1.21 -4.86 15.44
N HIS A 489 1.15 -4.66 14.12
CA HIS A 489 0.27 -5.44 13.24
C HIS A 489 0.67 -6.92 13.19
N GLU A 490 1.92 -7.25 13.50
CA GLU A 490 2.46 -8.59 13.38
C GLU A 490 2.05 -9.53 14.52
N ILE A 491 1.58 -8.96 15.64
CA ILE A 491 1.07 -9.72 16.77
C ILE A 491 -0.10 -10.57 16.30
N ARG A 492 0.00 -11.88 16.50
CA ARG A 492 -0.97 -12.85 15.96
C ARG A 492 -2.17 -12.98 16.90
N LYS A 493 -3.34 -13.28 16.33
CA LYS A 493 -4.59 -13.56 17.09
C LYS A 493 -4.99 -12.43 18.05
N GLN A 494 -4.83 -11.18 17.61
CA GLN A 494 -5.09 -10.02 18.46
C GLN A 494 -6.55 -9.94 18.90
N THR A 495 -6.76 -9.68 20.19
CA THR A 495 -8.03 -9.23 20.78
C THR A 495 -7.82 -7.86 21.43
N ALA A 496 -8.90 -7.17 21.82
CA ALA A 496 -8.76 -5.92 22.57
C ALA A 496 -8.06 -6.16 23.92
N SER A 497 -8.41 -7.24 24.62
CA SER A 497 -7.78 -7.62 25.91
C SER A 497 -6.31 -7.94 25.73
N SER A 498 -5.98 -8.88 24.83
CA SER A 498 -4.59 -9.33 24.66
C SER A 498 -3.66 -8.19 24.24
N MET A 499 -4.14 -7.24 23.42
CA MET A 499 -3.33 -6.07 23.08
C MET A 499 -3.19 -5.11 24.25
N THR A 500 -4.24 -4.88 25.03
CA THR A 500 -4.13 -4.08 26.26
C THR A 500 -3.09 -4.67 27.21
N ASP A 501 -3.03 -6.00 27.34
CA ASP A 501 -2.05 -6.69 28.19
C ASP A 501 -0.62 -6.51 27.65
N VAL A 502 -0.41 -6.55 26.34
CA VAL A 502 0.88 -6.24 25.70
C VAL A 502 1.31 -4.80 25.99
N PHE A 503 0.41 -3.84 25.75
CA PHE A 503 0.66 -2.43 26.06
C PHE A 503 0.98 -2.24 27.54
N ARG A 504 0.27 -2.93 28.44
CA ARG A 504 0.49 -2.82 29.90
C ARG A 504 1.90 -3.25 30.29
N LYS A 505 2.43 -4.30 29.69
CA LYS A 505 3.81 -4.75 29.95
C LYS A 505 4.85 -3.75 29.46
N TYR A 506 4.60 -3.10 28.31
CA TYR A 506 5.47 -2.01 27.84
C TYR A 506 5.32 -0.73 28.67
N HIS A 507 4.13 -0.46 29.20
CA HIS A 507 3.87 0.73 30.03
C HIS A 507 4.79 0.76 31.25
N ASP A 508 5.05 -0.42 31.83
CA ASP A 508 5.94 -0.55 32.97
C ASP A 508 7.42 -0.41 32.59
N ALA A 509 7.75 -0.47 31.30
CA ALA A 509 9.08 -0.17 30.78
C ALA A 509 9.24 1.33 30.53
N GLY A 510 8.47 1.94 29.63
CA GLY A 510 8.70 3.36 29.31
C GLY A 510 7.82 3.94 28.21
N ILE A 511 8.37 4.93 27.48
CA ILE A 511 7.68 5.61 26.39
C ILE A 511 7.64 4.70 25.17
N LEU A 512 6.50 4.66 24.49
CA LEU A 512 6.29 3.86 23.29
C LEU A 512 5.90 4.75 22.11
N LEU A 513 6.71 4.73 21.06
CA LEU A 513 6.50 5.44 19.79
C LEU A 513 6.11 4.42 18.73
N ILE A 514 4.88 4.51 18.25
CA ILE A 514 4.28 3.51 17.35
C ILE A 514 3.96 4.15 16.03
N PHE A 515 4.66 3.72 14.99
CA PHE A 515 4.22 3.98 13.63
C PHE A 515 3.30 2.84 13.16
N THR A 516 2.11 3.20 12.68
CA THR A 516 1.08 2.26 12.24
C THR A 516 0.18 2.88 11.18
N GLU A 517 -0.43 2.05 10.35
CA GLU A 517 -1.57 2.44 9.55
C GLU A 517 -2.88 2.32 10.36
N GLU A 518 -3.65 3.41 10.45
CA GLU A 518 -5.01 3.43 11.02
C GLU A 518 -6.02 2.88 9.99
N SER A 519 -5.83 1.62 9.60
CA SER A 519 -6.32 1.07 8.32
C SER A 519 -7.29 -0.10 8.46
N GLY A 520 -7.86 -0.33 9.65
CA GLY A 520 -8.90 -1.34 9.89
C GLY A 520 -10.25 -1.02 9.21
N LEU A 521 -10.24 -0.35 8.06
CA LEU A 521 -11.41 -0.02 7.26
C LEU A 521 -12.14 -1.29 6.83
N LEU A 522 -13.47 -1.23 6.85
CA LEU A 522 -14.30 -2.30 6.31
C LEU A 522 -14.27 -2.27 4.77
N ALA A 523 -14.65 -3.37 4.13
CA ALA A 523 -14.71 -3.41 2.66
C ALA A 523 -15.62 -2.30 2.09
N GLU A 524 -16.71 -2.01 2.80
CA GLU A 524 -17.68 -0.95 2.48
C GLU A 524 -17.03 0.43 2.47
N ASP A 525 -16.13 0.71 3.42
CA ASP A 525 -15.39 1.98 3.49
C ASP A 525 -14.31 2.05 2.41
N VAL A 526 -13.58 0.95 2.16
CA VAL A 526 -12.51 0.91 1.17
C VAL A 526 -13.04 1.15 -0.25
N VAL A 527 -14.21 0.62 -0.59
CA VAL A 527 -14.90 0.91 -1.86
C VAL A 527 -15.09 2.41 -2.08
N GLN A 528 -15.41 3.15 -1.01
CA GLN A 528 -15.61 4.60 -1.11
C GLN A 528 -14.32 5.37 -1.39
N THR A 529 -13.16 4.73 -1.32
CA THR A 529 -11.86 5.36 -1.59
C THR A 529 -11.35 5.08 -3.01
N ALA A 530 -11.97 4.14 -3.72
CA ALA A 530 -11.46 3.57 -4.96
C ALA A 530 -9.95 3.29 -4.88
N TRP A 531 -9.13 3.93 -5.71
CA TRP A 531 -7.68 3.74 -5.75
C TRP A 531 -6.90 4.78 -4.93
N ASN A 532 -7.56 5.64 -4.15
CA ASN A 532 -6.88 6.69 -3.39
C ASN A 532 -6.09 6.14 -2.17
N THR A 533 -6.10 4.83 -1.91
CA THR A 533 -5.35 4.20 -0.83
C THR A 533 -4.91 2.77 -1.17
N TYR A 534 -3.82 2.31 -0.55
CA TYR A 534 -3.28 0.96 -0.66
C TYR A 534 -3.95 -0.05 0.30
N HIS A 535 -4.94 0.39 1.08
CA HIS A 535 -5.46 -0.38 2.21
C HIS A 535 -6.14 -1.70 1.82
N ALA A 536 -6.73 -1.83 0.62
CA ALA A 536 -7.39 -3.07 0.23
C ALA A 536 -6.39 -4.24 0.12
N GLY A 537 -5.33 -4.09 -0.69
CA GLY A 537 -4.26 -5.08 -0.81
C GLY A 537 -3.46 -5.25 0.48
N PHE A 538 -3.19 -4.16 1.20
CA PHE A 538 -2.49 -4.22 2.48
C PHE A 538 -3.28 -5.02 3.53
N ARG A 539 -4.58 -4.75 3.69
CA ARG A 539 -5.46 -5.54 4.56
C ARG A 539 -5.51 -6.99 4.13
N TYR A 540 -5.68 -7.24 2.82
CA TYR A 540 -5.71 -8.59 2.27
C TYR A 540 -4.50 -9.41 2.69
N VAL A 541 -3.28 -8.92 2.45
CA VAL A 541 -2.08 -9.68 2.78
C VAL A 541 -1.89 -9.85 4.29
N HIS A 542 -2.24 -8.84 5.10
CA HIS A 542 -2.14 -8.95 6.57
C HIS A 542 -3.11 -9.99 7.13
N GLU A 543 -4.39 -9.92 6.78
CA GLU A 543 -5.39 -10.90 7.22
C GLU A 543 -5.01 -12.30 6.77
N ARG A 544 -4.54 -12.41 5.53
CA ARG A 544 -4.07 -13.66 4.96
C ARG A 544 -2.83 -14.21 5.69
N SER A 545 -1.95 -13.32 6.13
CA SER A 545 -0.76 -13.65 6.91
C SER A 545 -1.07 -13.92 8.39
N GLY A 546 -2.31 -13.77 8.82
CA GLY A 546 -2.77 -13.97 10.21
C GLY A 546 -2.51 -12.76 11.11
N GLN A 547 -2.09 -11.66 10.49
CA GLN A 547 -1.91 -10.34 11.06
C GLN A 547 -3.22 -9.55 10.97
N VAL A 548 -3.28 -8.43 11.67
CA VAL A 548 -4.52 -7.70 11.88
C VAL A 548 -4.28 -6.19 11.85
N LEU A 549 -5.07 -5.50 11.04
CA LEU A 549 -5.19 -4.05 11.07
C LEU A 549 -6.31 -3.64 12.04
N ARG A 550 -6.14 -2.50 12.71
CA ARG A 550 -7.08 -1.95 13.69
C ARG A 550 -7.66 -0.62 13.17
N PRO A 551 -8.91 -0.28 13.55
CA PRO A 551 -9.53 0.97 13.11
C PRO A 551 -8.84 2.18 13.75
N ASP A 552 -9.03 3.36 13.14
CA ASP A 552 -8.51 4.64 13.65
C ASP A 552 -9.00 4.93 15.07
N ARG A 553 -10.27 4.65 15.34
CA ARG A 553 -10.94 4.81 16.63
C ARG A 553 -11.95 3.70 16.82
N ASP A 554 -12.37 3.54 18.07
CA ASP A 554 -13.43 2.60 18.38
C ASP A 554 -14.72 3.06 17.70
N PRO A 555 -15.46 2.14 17.05
CA PRO A 555 -16.70 2.49 16.38
C PRO A 555 -17.85 2.87 17.34
N GLY A 556 -17.59 2.93 18.65
CA GLY A 556 -18.60 3.09 19.69
C GLY A 556 -19.51 1.86 19.80
N GLU A 557 -20.48 1.92 20.73
CA GLU A 557 -21.42 0.81 21.00
C GLU A 557 -22.34 0.45 19.82
N LYS A 558 -22.35 1.24 18.74
CA LYS A 558 -23.33 1.13 17.64
C LYS A 558 -22.99 0.12 16.54
N VAL A 559 -21.85 -0.57 16.57
CA VAL A 559 -21.53 -1.59 15.55
C VAL A 559 -21.96 -2.98 16.03
N THR A 560 -23.21 -3.32 15.72
CA THR A 560 -23.90 -4.55 16.16
C THR A 560 -23.82 -5.73 15.18
N LYS A 561 -22.85 -5.78 14.25
CA LYS A 561 -22.81 -6.87 13.25
C LYS A 561 -21.46 -7.58 13.02
N GLN A 562 -20.36 -7.11 13.59
CA GLN A 562 -19.08 -7.85 13.66
C GLN A 562 -18.39 -7.46 14.97
N PRO A 563 -17.59 -8.34 15.61
CA PRO A 563 -16.78 -7.93 16.75
C PRO A 563 -15.77 -6.90 16.26
N ALA A 564 -16.11 -5.62 16.40
CA ALA A 564 -15.23 -4.53 16.04
C ALA A 564 -13.99 -4.61 16.92
N ARG A 565 -12.82 -4.66 16.28
CA ARG A 565 -11.54 -4.59 16.99
C ARG A 565 -11.41 -3.19 17.57
N ALA A 566 -10.90 -3.10 18.78
CA ALA A 566 -10.58 -1.79 19.37
C ALA A 566 -9.41 -1.12 18.63
N SER A 567 -9.40 0.20 18.61
CA SER A 567 -8.31 1.03 18.10
C SER A 567 -7.02 0.87 18.90
N TRP A 568 -5.90 1.32 18.33
CA TRP A 568 -4.63 1.41 19.05
C TRP A 568 -4.71 2.37 20.24
N GLU A 569 -5.33 3.52 20.02
CA GLU A 569 -5.62 4.54 21.03
C GLU A 569 -6.35 3.94 22.25
N TYR A 570 -7.40 3.14 22.02
CA TYR A 570 -8.11 2.47 23.11
C TYR A 570 -7.23 1.52 23.90
N CYS A 571 -6.50 0.64 23.22
CA CYS A 571 -5.65 -0.36 23.88
C CYS A 571 -4.52 0.29 24.70
N ALA A 572 -3.88 1.33 24.16
CA ALA A 572 -2.83 2.08 24.86
C ALA A 572 -3.39 2.83 26.08
N THR A 573 -4.51 3.54 25.92
CA THR A 573 -5.14 4.30 27.00
C THR A 573 -5.60 3.39 28.14
N LYS A 574 -6.23 2.25 27.80
CA LYS A 574 -6.66 1.24 28.79
C LYS A 574 -5.48 0.59 29.52
N ALA A 575 -4.32 0.53 28.86
CA ALA A 575 -3.07 0.08 29.46
C ALA A 575 -2.38 1.15 30.33
N GLY A 576 -2.95 2.35 30.46
CA GLY A 576 -2.43 3.41 31.35
C GLY A 576 -1.54 4.44 30.67
N TYR A 577 -1.40 4.40 29.33
CA TYR A 577 -0.72 5.45 28.60
C TYR A 577 -1.58 6.70 28.43
N ILE A 578 -0.92 7.85 28.31
CA ILE A 578 -1.45 9.09 27.75
C ILE A 578 -0.89 9.23 26.33
N LEU A 579 -1.75 9.50 25.35
CA LEU A 579 -1.32 9.87 24.02
C LEU A 579 -0.98 11.36 24.01
N ALA A 580 0.28 11.69 23.79
CA ALA A 580 0.74 13.06 23.71
C ALA A 580 0.48 13.59 22.28
N ASP A 581 -0.77 13.97 22.01
CA ASP A 581 -1.27 14.30 20.66
C ASP A 581 -0.46 15.38 19.93
N ASP A 582 0.14 16.34 20.64
CA ASP A 582 1.00 17.38 20.08
C ASP A 582 2.27 16.82 19.41
N TYR A 583 2.68 15.61 19.79
CA TYR A 583 3.83 14.89 19.24
C TYR A 583 3.43 13.74 18.32
N CYS A 584 2.12 13.52 18.13
CA CYS A 584 1.60 12.57 17.16
C CYS A 584 1.65 13.15 15.75
N PHE A 585 2.13 12.37 14.79
CA PHE A 585 2.07 12.74 13.37
C PHE A 585 0.88 12.05 12.71
N ARG A 586 0.04 12.82 12.01
CA ARG A 586 -1.03 12.28 11.16
C ARG A 586 -0.72 12.58 9.70
N GLY A 587 -0.65 11.52 8.90
CA GLY A 587 -0.48 11.62 7.46
C GLY A 587 -1.72 12.14 6.74
N ARG A 588 -1.67 12.11 5.40
CA ARG A 588 -2.81 12.45 4.55
C ARG A 588 -4.02 11.58 4.91
N THR A 589 -5.21 12.16 4.84
CA THR A 589 -6.47 11.46 5.03
C THR A 589 -6.83 10.53 3.86
N ILE A 590 -7.63 9.49 4.14
CA ILE A 590 -7.96 8.44 3.18
C ILE A 590 -9.03 8.88 2.18
N PHE A 591 -10.10 9.53 2.65
CA PHE A 591 -11.17 10.00 1.77
C PHE A 591 -10.78 11.36 1.14
N PRO A 592 -10.97 11.56 -0.18
CA PRO A 592 -10.76 12.84 -0.85
C PRO A 592 -11.94 13.81 -0.70
N TYR A 593 -12.91 13.45 0.15
CA TYR A 593 -14.06 14.24 0.56
C TYR A 593 -14.20 14.17 2.08
N ARG A 594 -15.08 14.99 2.66
CA ARG A 594 -15.43 14.91 4.10
C ARG A 594 -16.52 13.84 4.30
N PRO A 595 -16.24 12.72 5.00
CA PRO A 595 -17.25 11.69 5.22
C PRO A 595 -18.41 12.19 6.08
N ALA A 596 -19.59 11.59 5.92
CA ALA A 596 -20.82 11.99 6.61
C ALA A 596 -20.72 11.93 8.15
N ASN A 597 -19.91 11.02 8.69
CA ASN A 597 -19.62 10.94 10.13
C ASN A 597 -18.68 12.06 10.62
N GLY A 598 -18.23 12.95 9.73
CA GLY A 598 -17.32 14.05 10.00
C GLY A 598 -15.86 13.65 10.23
N ARG A 599 -15.53 12.36 10.16
CA ARG A 599 -14.21 11.81 10.48
C ARG A 599 -13.56 11.20 9.25
N ASN A 600 -12.33 11.62 8.97
CA ASN A 600 -11.55 11.13 7.85
C ASN A 600 -10.23 10.56 8.37
N PRO A 601 -10.07 9.22 8.44
CA PRO A 601 -8.89 8.57 8.99
C PRO A 601 -7.63 8.96 8.23
N ALA A 602 -6.51 9.02 8.93
CA ALA A 602 -5.20 9.20 8.32
C ALA A 602 -4.70 7.87 7.75
N ILE A 603 -3.98 7.92 6.62
CA ILE A 603 -3.35 6.73 6.01
C ILE A 603 -2.31 6.11 6.96
N SER A 604 -1.61 6.96 7.70
CA SER A 604 -0.52 6.58 8.60
C SER A 604 -0.49 7.50 9.80
N VAL A 605 -0.23 6.95 10.97
CA VAL A 605 -0.13 7.69 12.23
C VAL A 605 1.11 7.26 13.00
N ASN A 606 1.72 8.22 13.68
CA ASN A 606 2.67 7.96 14.76
C ASN A 606 1.97 8.26 16.09
N HIS A 607 1.77 7.24 16.94
CA HIS A 607 1.27 7.42 18.30
C HIS A 607 2.44 7.62 19.25
N PHE A 608 2.37 8.69 20.04
CA PHE A 608 3.33 9.00 21.11
C PHE A 608 2.72 8.63 22.46
N CYS A 609 3.02 7.44 22.96
CA CYS A 609 2.43 6.90 24.18
C CYS A 609 3.37 7.13 25.38
N VAL A 610 2.95 7.98 26.33
CA VAL A 610 3.69 8.28 27.56
C VAL A 610 3.03 7.58 28.75
N PRO A 611 3.74 6.79 29.57
CA PRO A 611 3.15 6.17 30.77
C PRO A 611 2.49 7.22 31.67
N GLY A 612 1.29 6.93 32.18
CA GLY A 612 0.51 7.90 32.96
C GLY A 612 1.25 8.55 34.13
N PRO A 613 2.02 7.81 34.96
CA PRO A 613 2.83 8.40 36.01
C PRO A 613 3.88 9.40 35.48
N LEU A 614 4.54 9.08 34.37
CA LEU A 614 5.54 9.95 33.73
C LEU A 614 4.87 11.17 33.10
N ALA A 615 3.74 10.99 32.41
CA ALA A 615 2.97 12.10 31.83
C ALA A 615 2.56 13.11 32.91
N LYS A 616 2.11 12.62 34.07
CA LYS A 616 1.78 13.46 35.23
C LYS A 616 2.99 14.20 35.79
N TYR A 617 4.14 13.54 35.87
CA TYR A 617 5.39 14.17 36.33
C TYR A 617 5.84 15.29 35.38
N LEU A 618 5.69 15.09 34.07
CA LEU A 618 6.04 16.07 33.03
C LEU A 618 4.96 17.15 32.81
N GLY A 619 3.84 17.11 33.54
CA GLY A 619 2.78 18.11 33.44
C GLY A 619 1.93 18.03 32.17
N LEU A 620 1.91 16.89 31.48
CA LEU A 620 1.07 16.68 30.30
C LEU A 620 -0.40 16.54 30.74
N SER A 621 -1.27 17.41 30.21
CA SER A 621 -2.72 17.38 30.48
C SER A 621 -3.48 16.50 29.49
N TYR A 622 -4.62 15.96 29.94
CA TYR A 622 -5.55 15.09 29.19
C TYR A 622 -6.25 15.77 28.02
#